data_AF-A0A2V6N0K5-F1
#
_entry.id   AF-A0A2V6N0K5-F1
#
_cell.length_a   1.000
_cell.length_b   1.000
_cell.length_c   1.000
_cell.angle_alpha   90.00
_cell.angle_beta   90.00
_cell.angle_gamma   90.00
#
_symmetry.space_group_name_H-M   'P 1'
#
loop_
_entity.id
_entity.type
_entity.pdbx_description
1 polymer ?
#
loop_
_entity_poly.entity_id
_entity_poly.type
_entity_poly.pdbx_seq_one_letter_code
_entity_poly.pdbx_strand_id
1 'polypeptide(L)'
;MLMSQCYYNAREPNMSVSLAVIEHNPQDASAPDAKSYWTESFRGFTGDESDEEKPGERKEKRGGVEREEKEKRVPPKRLDGIGEEAYWSGNRFGGALYVLAKDAIVRISVGGPDNEQTKIDKSKALALKALERLP
;
A
#
# COMPACT_ATOMS: atom_id res chain seq x y z
N MET A 1 -4.56 -8.10 12.23
CA MET A 1 -3.59 -8.27 11.13
C MET A 1 -2.23 -8.61 11.71
N LEU A 2 -1.49 -9.51 11.07
CA LEU A 2 -0.08 -9.77 11.28
C LEU A 2 0.69 -9.13 10.12
N MET A 3 1.82 -8.47 10.40
CA MET A 3 2.68 -7.90 9.37
C MET A 3 4.07 -8.54 9.45
N SER A 4 4.49 -9.12 8.34
CA SER A 4 5.84 -9.65 8.14
C SER A 4 6.57 -8.74 7.15
N GLN A 5 7.71 -8.15 7.54
CA GLN A 5 8.45 -7.20 6.71
C GLN A 5 9.91 -7.62 6.49
N CYS A 6 10.42 -7.31 5.30
CA CYS A 6 11.81 -7.48 4.90
C CYS A 6 12.32 -6.15 4.31
N TYR A 7 13.51 -5.73 4.76
CA TYR A 7 14.19 -4.53 4.26
C TYR A 7 15.49 -4.95 3.57
N TYR A 8 15.56 -4.70 2.27
CA TYR A 8 16.73 -4.97 1.44
C TYR A 8 17.56 -3.71 1.36
N ASN A 9 18.62 -3.68 2.17
CA ASN A 9 19.48 -2.51 2.29
C ASN A 9 20.39 -2.37 1.07
N ALA A 10 20.45 -1.16 0.52
CA ALA A 10 21.42 -0.77 -0.49
C ALA A 10 22.61 -0.04 0.16
N ARG A 11 23.68 0.21 -0.59
CA ARG A 11 24.81 1.01 -0.08
C ARG A 11 24.35 2.41 0.32
N GLU A 12 23.54 3.05 -0.51
CA GLU A 12 22.86 4.29 -0.22
C GLU A 12 21.46 3.99 0.35
N PRO A 13 21.13 4.41 1.59
CA PRO A 13 19.88 4.01 2.25
C PRO A 13 18.60 4.43 1.49
N ASN A 14 18.67 5.53 0.74
CA ASN A 14 17.56 6.01 -0.09
C ASN A 14 17.31 5.12 -1.32
N MET A 15 18.18 4.16 -1.64
CA MET A 15 18.05 3.20 -2.74
C MET A 15 17.48 1.84 -2.30
N SER A 16 17.20 1.67 -1.00
CA SER A 16 16.72 0.42 -0.44
C SER A 16 15.30 0.06 -0.87
N VAL A 17 14.96 -1.21 -0.69
CA VAL A 17 13.61 -1.74 -0.97
C VAL A 17 13.01 -2.28 0.32
N SER A 18 11.75 -1.95 0.59
CA SER A 18 10.97 -2.59 1.65
C SER A 18 9.84 -3.41 1.04
N LEU A 19 9.67 -4.64 1.53
CA LEU A 19 8.58 -5.52 1.18
C LEU A 19 7.90 -5.97 2.47
N ALA A 20 6.58 -5.85 2.55
CA ALA A 20 5.79 -6.35 3.66
C ALA A 20 4.59 -7.14 3.15
N VAL A 21 4.23 -8.19 3.89
CA VAL A 21 3.00 -8.94 3.72
C VAL A 21 2.16 -8.72 4.97
N ILE A 22 0.91 -8.33 4.77
CA ILE A 22 -0.06 -8.06 5.83
C ILE A 22 -1.18 -9.08 5.65
N GLU A 23 -1.39 -9.93 6.64
CA GLU A 23 -2.32 -11.06 6.60
C GLU A 23 -3.19 -11.10 7.86
N HIS A 24 -4.25 -11.90 7.83
CA HIS A 24 -5.06 -12.15 9.03
C HIS A 24 -4.17 -12.70 10.16
N ASN A 25 -4.41 -12.26 11.40
CA ASN A 25 -3.62 -12.76 12.53
C ASN A 25 -4.23 -14.07 13.05
N PRO A 26 -3.60 -15.24 12.85
CA PRO A 26 -4.18 -16.52 13.26
C PRO A 26 -4.32 -16.66 14.79
N GLN A 27 -3.62 -15.82 15.56
CA GLN A 27 -3.70 -15.81 17.03
C GLN A 27 -4.82 -14.91 17.57
N ASP A 28 -5.50 -14.17 16.69
CA ASP A 28 -6.58 -13.24 17.04
C ASP A 28 -7.76 -13.44 16.10
N ALA A 29 -8.70 -14.29 16.50
CA ALA A 29 -9.90 -14.58 15.74
C ALA A 29 -10.83 -13.36 15.55
N SER A 30 -10.62 -12.27 16.30
CA SER A 30 -11.37 -11.02 16.15
C SER A 30 -10.71 -10.05 15.16
N ALA A 31 -9.48 -10.33 14.73
CA ALA A 31 -8.79 -9.50 13.75
C ALA A 31 -9.56 -9.51 12.42
N PRO A 32 -9.65 -8.36 11.72
CA PRO A 32 -10.23 -8.34 10.38
C PRO A 32 -9.44 -9.25 9.43
N ASP A 33 -10.10 -9.73 8.39
CA ASP A 33 -9.45 -10.31 7.21
C ASP A 33 -8.81 -9.21 6.34
N ALA A 34 -7.99 -9.60 5.37
CA ALA A 34 -7.26 -8.65 4.54
C ALA A 34 -8.18 -7.78 3.67
N LYS A 35 -9.32 -8.32 3.21
CA LYS A 35 -10.28 -7.58 2.36
C LYS A 35 -11.05 -6.54 3.16
N SER A 36 -11.42 -6.87 4.39
CA SER A 36 -12.05 -5.95 5.34
C SER A 36 -11.10 -4.80 5.67
N TYR A 37 -9.84 -5.11 6.00
CA TYR A 37 -8.81 -4.09 6.25
C TYR A 37 -8.52 -3.24 5.00
N TRP A 38 -8.46 -3.85 3.82
CA TRP A 38 -8.29 -3.17 2.54
C TRP A 38 -9.42 -2.18 2.28
N THR A 39 -10.67 -2.66 2.40
CA THR A 39 -11.85 -1.85 2.20
C THR A 39 -11.83 -0.66 3.13
N GLU A 40 -11.55 -0.84 4.42
CA GLU A 40 -11.44 0.27 5.37
C GLU A 40 -10.33 1.27 5.00
N SER A 41 -9.16 0.76 4.57
CA SER A 41 -8.00 1.56 4.23
C SER A 41 -8.18 2.39 2.95
N PHE A 42 -8.93 1.87 1.98
CA PHE A 42 -9.12 2.49 0.66
C PHE A 42 -10.56 2.95 0.37
N ARG A 43 -11.51 2.82 1.32
CA ARG A 43 -12.95 3.19 1.16
C ARG A 43 -13.15 4.60 0.62
N GLY A 44 -12.30 5.55 1.02
CA GLY A 44 -12.38 6.95 0.59
C GLY A 44 -11.86 7.21 -0.83
N PHE A 45 -11.29 6.19 -1.48
CA PHE A 45 -10.65 6.28 -2.80
C PHE A 45 -11.26 5.31 -3.82
N THR A 46 -12.04 4.34 -3.36
CA THR A 46 -12.96 3.54 -4.18
C THR A 46 -14.13 4.44 -4.56
N GLY A 47 -14.05 5.09 -5.72
CA GLY A 47 -15.05 6.04 -6.20
C GLY A 47 -16.44 5.41 -6.36
N ASP A 48 -17.27 5.55 -5.34
CA ASP A 48 -18.71 5.72 -5.56
C ASP A 48 -18.88 7.15 -6.12
N GLU A 49 -19.30 7.26 -7.38
CA GLU A 49 -19.43 8.51 -8.15
C GLU A 49 -20.62 9.36 -7.68
N SER A 50 -20.76 9.55 -6.36
CA SER A 50 -21.82 10.36 -5.77
C SER A 50 -21.39 11.02 -4.47
N ASP A 51 -20.34 11.86 -4.53
CA ASP A 51 -20.34 13.10 -3.74
C ASP A 51 -19.28 14.08 -4.27
N GLU A 52 -19.75 15.12 -4.95
CA GLU A 52 -19.03 16.39 -5.06
C GLU A 52 -18.92 17.03 -3.66
N GLU A 53 -18.05 16.52 -2.80
CA GLU A 53 -17.72 17.20 -1.55
C GLU A 53 -16.32 17.83 -1.58
N LYS A 54 -16.34 19.15 -1.42
CA LYS A 54 -15.24 20.10 -1.51
C LYS A 54 -13.99 19.71 -0.71
N PRO A 55 -12.78 20.08 -1.19
CA PRO A 55 -11.54 19.80 -0.48
C PRO A 55 -11.41 20.74 0.72
N GLY A 56 -11.73 20.27 1.93
CA GLY A 56 -11.57 21.09 3.12
C GLY A 56 -11.78 20.40 4.46
N GLU A 57 -12.64 19.39 4.54
CA GLU A 57 -12.98 18.81 5.83
C GLU A 57 -13.17 17.30 5.73
N ARG A 58 -12.22 16.52 6.25
CA ARG A 58 -12.58 15.25 6.91
C ARG A 58 -11.56 14.93 8.01
N LYS A 59 -12.14 14.86 9.20
CA LYS A 59 -11.55 14.82 10.54
C LYS A 59 -10.56 13.68 10.74
N GLU A 60 -9.53 14.01 11.51
CA GLU A 60 -8.74 13.07 12.31
C GLU A 60 -9.64 12.03 12.98
N LYS A 61 -9.55 10.76 12.56
CA LYS A 61 -9.73 9.61 13.46
C LYS A 61 -8.68 8.55 13.14
N ARG A 62 -8.12 8.04 14.23
CA ARG A 62 -6.87 7.28 14.37
C ARG A 62 -7.09 5.79 14.05
N GLY A 63 -6.07 5.17 13.46
CA GLY A 63 -5.84 3.73 13.42
C GLY A 63 -4.43 3.49 12.88
N GLY A 64 -3.48 3.12 13.75
CA GLY A 64 -2.05 3.29 13.50
C GLY A 64 -1.40 2.24 12.59
N VAL A 65 -0.57 2.71 11.67
CA VAL A 65 0.84 2.31 11.53
C VAL A 65 1.60 3.60 11.19
N GLU A 66 2.47 3.98 12.12
CA GLU A 66 3.59 4.94 12.02
C GLU A 66 3.34 6.36 11.47
N ARG A 67 3.63 7.31 12.36
CA ARG A 67 3.74 8.75 12.10
C ARG A 67 4.87 9.00 11.10
N GLU A 68 4.52 9.33 9.86
CA GLU A 68 5.27 10.28 9.06
C GLU A 68 4.38 10.80 7.91
N GLU A 69 4.53 12.09 7.59
CA GLU A 69 3.90 12.80 6.47
C GLU A 69 2.43 13.23 6.66
N LYS A 70 2.26 14.29 7.47
CA LYS A 70 1.19 15.29 7.28
C LYS A 70 1.47 16.18 6.05
N GLU A 71 1.81 15.60 4.90
CA GLU A 71 1.67 16.29 3.63
C GLU A 71 0.26 15.98 3.10
N LYS A 72 -0.37 16.95 2.42
CA LYS A 72 -1.71 16.81 1.84
C LYS A 72 -1.77 15.49 1.07
N ARG A 73 -2.47 14.48 1.61
CA ARG A 73 -2.48 13.12 1.07
C ARG A 73 -2.99 13.16 -0.36
N VAL A 74 -2.09 13.03 -1.33
CA VAL A 74 -2.47 12.80 -2.72
C VAL A 74 -3.26 11.49 -2.74
N PRO A 75 -4.48 11.47 -3.30
CA PRO A 75 -5.25 10.25 -3.40
C PRO A 75 -4.42 9.13 -4.05
N PRO A 76 -4.40 7.91 -3.47
CA PRO A 76 -3.71 6.78 -4.08
C PRO A 76 -4.20 6.52 -5.51
N LYS A 77 -3.26 6.29 -6.43
CA LYS A 77 -3.57 5.98 -7.82
C LYS A 77 -3.93 4.50 -7.95
N ARG A 78 -5.14 4.19 -8.40
CA ARG A 78 -5.54 2.81 -8.74
C ARG A 78 -4.67 2.28 -9.89
N LEU A 79 -4.25 1.03 -9.78
CA LEU A 79 -3.42 0.36 -10.78
C LEU A 79 -4.07 -0.95 -11.19
N ASP A 80 -4.28 -1.12 -12.49
CA ASP A 80 -4.83 -2.36 -13.03
C ASP A 80 -3.72 -3.38 -13.38
N GLY A 81 -4.16 -4.63 -13.56
CA GLY A 81 -3.33 -5.73 -14.03
C GLY A 81 -2.43 -6.39 -12.98
N ILE A 82 -2.68 -6.14 -11.69
CA ILE A 82 -1.92 -6.77 -10.60
C ILE A 82 -2.80 -7.00 -9.36
N GLY A 83 -2.80 -8.23 -8.83
CA GLY A 83 -3.68 -8.62 -7.74
C GLY A 83 -5.17 -8.55 -8.08
N GLU A 84 -6.01 -8.61 -7.05
CA GLU A 84 -7.45 -8.32 -7.14
C GLU A 84 -7.68 -6.80 -7.24
N GLU A 85 -6.97 -6.04 -6.41
CA GLU A 85 -6.94 -4.58 -6.43
C GLU A 85 -5.53 -4.08 -6.09
N ALA A 86 -5.15 -2.94 -6.66
CA ALA A 86 -3.87 -2.33 -6.34
C ALA A 86 -3.93 -0.81 -6.36
N TYR A 87 -3.19 -0.21 -5.43
CA TYR A 87 -3.04 1.24 -5.30
C TYR A 87 -1.57 1.62 -5.14
N TRP A 88 -1.17 2.66 -5.83
CA TRP A 88 0.06 3.38 -5.55
C TRP A 88 -0.22 4.55 -4.62
N SER A 89 0.39 4.57 -3.44
CA SER A 89 0.32 5.68 -2.50
C SER A 89 1.68 6.38 -2.44
N GLY A 90 1.70 7.69 -2.74
CA GLY A 90 2.91 8.51 -2.72
C GLY A 90 3.27 9.11 -4.09
N ASN A 91 4.49 9.63 -4.19
CA ASN A 91 5.02 10.34 -5.36
C ASN A 91 6.45 9.85 -5.70
N ARG A 92 7.15 10.57 -6.60
CA ARG A 92 8.53 10.21 -7.00
C ARG A 92 9.55 10.19 -5.87
N PHE A 93 9.38 10.96 -4.79
CA PHE A 93 10.32 11.04 -3.68
C PHE A 93 10.11 9.92 -2.66
N GLY A 94 8.85 9.49 -2.48
CA GLY A 94 8.48 8.43 -1.56
C GLY A 94 7.11 7.87 -1.94
N GLY A 95 7.01 6.56 -1.98
CA GLY A 95 5.75 5.88 -2.29
C GLY A 95 5.85 4.37 -2.16
N ALA A 96 4.69 3.74 -2.06
CA ALA A 96 4.56 2.29 -1.98
C ALA A 96 3.38 1.80 -2.83
N LEU A 97 3.60 0.66 -3.47
CA LEU A 97 2.58 -0.15 -4.09
C LEU A 97 1.93 -1.03 -3.03
N TYR A 98 0.60 -0.98 -2.94
CA TYR A 98 -0.22 -1.87 -2.15
C TYR A 98 -1.01 -2.75 -3.12
N VAL A 99 -1.00 -4.07 -2.91
CA VAL A 99 -1.72 -5.04 -3.73
C VAL A 99 -2.53 -5.95 -2.82
N LEU A 100 -3.84 -5.98 -3.00
CA LEU A 100 -4.71 -6.99 -2.42
C LEU A 100 -4.67 -8.24 -3.30
N ALA A 101 -4.40 -9.39 -2.70
CA ALA A 101 -4.52 -10.67 -3.38
C ALA A 101 -4.82 -11.78 -2.38
N LYS A 102 -5.82 -12.61 -2.69
CA LYS A 102 -6.32 -13.65 -1.79
C LYS A 102 -6.75 -13.03 -0.45
N ASP A 103 -6.18 -13.50 0.66
CA ASP A 103 -6.39 -12.95 2.01
C ASP A 103 -5.11 -12.28 2.55
N ALA A 104 -4.35 -11.62 1.67
CA ALA A 104 -3.16 -10.88 2.05
C ALA A 104 -3.04 -9.56 1.28
N ILE A 105 -2.29 -8.63 1.87
CA ILE A 105 -1.89 -7.37 1.25
C ILE A 105 -0.38 -7.35 1.14
N VAL A 106 0.13 -7.19 -0.08
CA VAL A 106 1.56 -6.99 -0.34
C VAL A 106 1.84 -5.50 -0.46
N ARG A 107 2.76 -4.99 0.35
CA ARG A 107 3.26 -3.62 0.29
C ARG A 107 4.71 -3.61 -0.17
N ILE A 108 5.03 -2.85 -1.22
CA ILE A 108 6.38 -2.71 -1.76
C ILE A 108 6.73 -1.24 -1.92
N SER A 109 7.86 -0.81 -1.37
CA SER A 109 8.42 0.52 -1.62
C SER A 109 9.83 0.37 -2.21
N VAL A 110 10.08 1.09 -3.30
CA VAL A 110 11.37 1.11 -4.00
C VAL A 110 11.97 2.51 -3.89
N GLY A 111 13.13 2.59 -3.25
CA GLY A 111 13.91 3.80 -3.15
C GLY A 111 14.55 4.24 -4.48
N GLY A 112 15.21 5.40 -4.43
CA GLY A 112 16.11 5.88 -5.46
C GLY A 112 15.61 7.11 -6.23
N PRO A 113 16.42 7.63 -7.16
CA PRO A 113 16.16 8.89 -7.86
C PRO A 113 15.19 8.75 -9.03
N ASP A 114 14.75 7.52 -9.35
CA ASP A 114 13.85 7.24 -10.45
C ASP A 114 12.54 8.02 -10.34
N ASN A 115 11.93 8.31 -11.49
CA ASN A 115 10.60 8.91 -11.54
C ASN A 115 9.52 7.93 -11.02
N GLU A 116 8.34 8.47 -10.71
CA GLU A 116 7.24 7.72 -10.14
C GLU A 116 6.83 6.50 -10.99
N GLN A 117 6.68 6.67 -12.31
CA GLN A 117 6.27 5.57 -13.19
C GLN A 117 7.29 4.41 -13.16
N THR A 118 8.58 4.73 -13.19
CA THR A 118 9.65 3.71 -13.10
C THR A 118 9.61 2.97 -11.76
N LYS A 119 9.31 3.68 -10.65
CA LYS A 119 9.14 3.06 -9.33
C LYS A 119 7.90 2.17 -9.26
N ILE A 120 6.80 2.59 -9.89
CA ILE A 120 5.59 1.77 -10.02
C ILE A 120 5.91 0.49 -10.80
N ASP A 121 6.58 0.58 -11.94
CA ASP A 121 6.88 -0.58 -12.79
C ASP A 121 7.81 -1.58 -12.09
N LYS A 122 8.85 -1.10 -11.40
CA LYS A 122 9.72 -1.93 -10.57
C LYS A 122 8.95 -2.60 -9.42
N SER A 123 8.09 -1.84 -8.74
CA SER A 123 7.25 -2.38 -7.65
C SER A 123 6.27 -3.43 -8.17
N LYS A 124 5.66 -3.23 -9.35
CA LYS A 124 4.78 -4.22 -10.00
C LYS A 124 5.53 -5.50 -10.32
N ALA A 125 6.74 -5.40 -10.88
CA ALA A 125 7.56 -6.57 -11.20
C ALA A 125 7.91 -7.39 -9.95
N LEU A 126 8.22 -6.73 -8.82
CA LEU A 126 8.46 -7.40 -7.54
C LEU A 126 7.17 -8.00 -6.97
N ALA A 127 6.06 -7.28 -7.07
CA ALA A 127 4.76 -7.75 -6.58
C ALA A 127 4.31 -9.01 -7.33
N LEU A 128 4.42 -9.08 -8.66
CA LEU A 128 4.10 -10.29 -9.41
C LEU A 128 4.85 -11.52 -8.88
N LYS A 129 6.15 -11.38 -8.60
CA LYS A 129 6.96 -12.43 -7.99
C LYS A 129 6.52 -12.77 -6.56
N ALA A 130 6.08 -11.79 -5.78
CA ALA A 130 5.58 -12.03 -4.43
C ALA A 130 4.25 -12.78 -4.45
N LEU A 131 3.34 -12.40 -5.35
CA LEU A 131 2.02 -13.02 -5.51
C LEU A 131 2.10 -14.50 -5.89
N GLU A 132 3.08 -14.89 -6.70
CA GLU A 132 3.36 -16.31 -7.03
C GLU A 132 3.70 -17.17 -5.80
N ARG A 133 4.13 -16.55 -4.69
CA ARG A 133 4.56 -17.23 -3.46
C ARG A 133 3.56 -17.12 -2.32
N LEU A 134 2.47 -16.36 -2.50
CA LEU A 134 1.44 -16.27 -1.47
C LEU A 134 0.73 -17.62 -1.31
N PRO A 135 0.48 -18.07 -0.07
CA PRO A 135 -0.22 -19.32 0.21
C PRO A 135 -1.58 -19.38 -0.49
#